data_AF-A0AAU3HX06-F1
#
_entry.id   AF-A0AAU3HX06-F1
#
_cell.length_a   1.000
_cell.length_b   1.000
_cell.length_c   1.000
_cell.angle_alpha   90.00
_cell.angle_beta   90.00
_cell.angle_gamma   90.00
#
_symmetry.space_group_name_H-M   'P 1'
#
loop_
_entity.id
_entity.type
_entity.pdbx_description
1 polymer ?
#
loop_
_entity_poly.entity_id
_entity_poly.type
_entity_poly.pdbx_seq_one_letter_code
_entity_poly.pdbx_strand_id
1 'polypeptide(L)' 'MITAVRARSMLTLAEVCKELSVSRSTFYDWRAKRRAPRCIKLPNGDLRIRRSDLDHWLDDREDAA' A
#
# COMPACT_ATOMS: atom_id res chain seq x y z
N MET A 1 -17.28 -11.61 11.94
CA MET A 1 -16.06 -11.42 11.13
C MET A 1 -15.45 -10.09 11.56
N ILE A 2 -14.15 -10.06 11.82
CA ILE A 2 -13.52 -8.98 12.59
C ILE A 2 -13.35 -7.74 11.70
N THR A 3 -14.19 -6.73 11.87
CA THR A 3 -13.97 -5.40 11.31
C THR A 3 -12.73 -4.82 12.00
N ALA A 4 -11.57 -4.92 11.36
CA ALA A 4 -10.33 -4.42 11.91
C ALA A 4 -10.42 -2.90 12.10
N VAL A 5 -10.35 -2.49 13.37
CA VAL A 5 -10.26 -1.10 13.83
C VAL A 5 -9.28 -0.32 12.95
N ARG A 6 -9.78 0.77 12.33
CA ARG A 6 -8.98 1.76 11.60
C ARG A 6 -8.15 2.59 12.58
N ALA A 7 -7.19 1.95 13.26
CA ALA A 7 -6.08 2.65 13.87
C ALA A 7 -5.21 3.23 12.75
N ARG A 8 -4.59 4.38 13.02
CA ARG A 8 -3.84 5.19 12.06
C ARG A 8 -2.49 4.53 11.73
N SER A 9 -2.53 3.29 11.21
CA SER A 9 -1.40 2.39 11.06
C SER A 9 -0.68 2.66 9.74
N MET A 10 0.59 3.05 9.83
CA MET A 10 1.48 3.10 8.68
C MET A 10 2.02 1.70 8.42
N LEU A 11 1.65 1.13 7.28
CA LEU A 11 2.13 -0.15 6.79
C LEU A 11 3.54 0.02 6.21
N THR A 12 4.39 -0.97 6.47
CA THR A 12 5.64 -1.16 5.75
C THR A 12 5.39 -1.70 4.35
N LEU A 13 6.38 -1.55 3.46
CA LEU A 13 6.35 -2.21 2.15
C LEU A 13 6.10 -3.72 2.28
N ALA A 14 6.71 -4.38 3.26
CA ALA A 14 6.56 -5.82 3.48
C ALA A 14 5.12 -6.21 3.85
N GLU A 15 4.45 -5.41 4.68
CA GLU A 15 3.04 -5.64 5.05
C GLU A 15 2.12 -5.46 3.83
N VAL A 16 2.31 -4.40 3.05
CA VAL A 16 1.51 -4.17 1.82
C VAL A 16 1.73 -5.30 0.81
N CYS A 17 2.98 -5.72 0.64
CA CYS A 17 3.37 -6.84 -0.21
C CYS A 17 2.68 -8.14 0.21
N LYS A 18 2.62 -8.41 1.52
CA LYS A 18 1.96 -9.58 2.10
C LYS A 18 0.44 -9.53 1.92
N GLU A 19 -0.17 -8.36 2.13
CA GLU A 19 -1.61 -8.14 2.00
C GLU A 19 -2.11 -8.31 0.57
N LEU A 20 -1.38 -7.75 -0.40
CA LEU A 20 -1.72 -7.87 -1.82
C LEU A 20 -1.22 -9.18 -2.43
N SER A 21 -0.52 -10.01 -1.66
CA SER A 21 0.13 -11.25 -2.11
C SER A 21 1.00 -11.07 -3.37
N VAL A 22 1.69 -9.92 -3.46
CA VAL A 22 2.62 -9.59 -4.55
C VAL A 22 4.07 -9.66 -4.07
N SER A 23 5.02 -9.54 -4.99
CA SER A 23 6.44 -9.42 -4.65
C SER A 23 6.85 -7.95 -4.50
N ARG A 24 7.89 -7.68 -3.69
CA ARG A 24 8.47 -6.33 -3.56
C ARG A 24 8.87 -5.75 -4.92
N SER A 25 9.41 -6.58 -5.81
CA SER A 25 9.78 -6.21 -7.18
C SER A 25 8.58 -5.72 -7.99
N THR A 26 7.43 -6.39 -7.87
CA THR A 26 6.17 -5.99 -8.51
C THR A 26 5.71 -4.64 -7.98
N PHE A 27 5.79 -4.42 -6.66
CA PHE A 27 5.46 -3.14 -6.07
C PHE A 27 6.40 -2.01 -6.54
N TYR A 28 7.70 -2.29 -6.68
CA TYR A 28 8.66 -1.32 -7.23
C TYR A 28 8.38 -1.00 -8.70
N ASP A 29 7.99 -1.99 -9.50
CA ASP A 29 7.55 -1.78 -10.89
C ASP A 29 6.30 -0.89 -10.95
N TRP A 30 5.31 -1.13 -10.09
CA TRP A 30 4.14 -0.25 -9.96
C TRP A 30 4.54 1.17 -9.58
N ARG A 31 5.50 1.33 -8.66
CA ARG A 31 6.00 2.65 -8.25
C ARG A 31 6.73 3.36 -9.39
N ALA A 32 7.54 2.64 -10.17
CA ALA A 32 8.19 3.18 -11.37
C ALA A 32 7.18 3.62 -12.42
N LYS A 33 6.10 2.84 -12.60
CA LYS A 33 4.97 3.14 -13.48
C LYS A 33 3.99 4.17 -12.92
N ARG A 34 4.24 4.72 -11.73
CA ARG A 34 3.34 5.64 -10.99
C ARG A 34 1.93 5.06 -10.74
N ARG A 35 1.83 3.73 -10.63
CA ARG A 35 0.61 2.97 -10.34
C ARG A 35 0.57 2.41 -8.91
N ALA A 36 1.49 2.80 -8.05
CA ALA A 36 1.53 2.39 -6.65
C ALA A 36 0.82 3.42 -5.74
N PRO A 37 0.33 3.01 -4.56
CA PRO A 37 -0.23 3.93 -3.57
C PRO A 37 0.82 4.93 -3.06
N ARG A 38 0.37 6.02 -2.42
CA ARG A 38 1.29 7.02 -1.88
C ARG A 38 2.22 6.41 -0.83
N CYS A 39 3.51 6.48 -1.13
CA CYS A 39 4.58 6.01 -0.25
C CYS A 39 5.30 7.21 0.38
N ILE A 40 5.43 7.18 1.70
CA ILE A 40 6.24 8.11 2.49
C ILE A 40 7.63 7.50 2.62
N LYS A 41 8.63 8.17 2.06
CA LYS A 41 10.04 7.79 2.23
C LYS A 41 10.54 8.38 3.54
N LEU A 42 11.01 7.53 4.44
CA LEU A 42 11.63 7.95 5.70
C LEU A 42 13.12 8.28 5.47
N PRO A 43 13.74 9.08 6.37
CA PRO A 43 15.17 9.42 6.26
C PRO A 43 16.10 8.20 6.37
N ASN A 44 15.63 7.09 6.93
CA ASN A 44 16.35 5.81 6.98
C ASN A 44 16.28 5.00 5.66
N GLY A 45 15.57 5.50 4.64
CA GLY A 45 15.39 4.83 3.35
C GLY A 45 14.19 3.87 3.30
N ASP A 46 13.50 3.66 4.42
CA ASP A 46 12.34 2.77 4.48
C ASP A 46 11.08 3.45 3.91
N LEU A 47 10.13 2.62 3.45
CA LEU A 47 8.89 3.09 2.84
C LEU A 47 7.70 2.78 3.75
N ARG A 48 6.95 3.82 4.09
CA ARG A 48 5.68 3.70 4.81
C ARG A 48 4.50 4.12 3.96
N ILE A 49 3.46 3.31 3.98
CA ILE A 49 2.22 3.54 3.26
C ILE A 49 1.12 3.66 4.33
N ARG A 50 0.31 4.71 4.27
CA ARG A 50 -0.82 4.81 5.20
C ARG A 50 -1.88 3.79 4.79
N ARG A 51 -2.54 3.16 5.76
CA ARG A 51 -3.65 2.25 5.45
C ARG A 51 -4.72 2.91 4.59
N SER A 52 -5.08 4.16 4.88
CA SER A 52 -6.05 4.92 4.10
C SER A 52 -5.59 5.18 2.66
N ASP A 53 -4.31 5.46 2.42
CA ASP A 53 -3.79 5.65 1.05
C ASP A 53 -3.82 4.35 0.25
N LEU A 54 -3.56 3.21 0.90
CA LEU A 54 -3.71 1.89 0.27
C LEU A 54 -5.19 1.58 -0.05
N ASP A 55 -6.08 1.85 0.89
CA ASP A 55 -7.54 1.66 0.75
C ASP A 55 -8.11 2.52 -0.37
N HIS A 56 -7.80 3.82 -0.41
CA HIS A 56 -8.18 4.71 -1.52
C HIS A 56 -7.61 4.27 -2.87
N TRP A 57 -6.40 3.73 -2.89
CA TRP A 57 -5.80 3.21 -4.13
C TRP A 57 -6.46 1.90 -4.58
N LEU A 58 -6.91 1.06 -3.65
CA LEU A 58 -7.71 -0.12 -3.96
C LEU A 58 -9.08 0.28 -4.48
N ASP A 59 -9.76 1.22 -3.84
CA ASP A 59 -11.06 1.78 -4.24
C ASP A 59 -11.03 2.40 -5.64
N ASP A 60 -9.99 3.17 -5.97
CA ASP A 60 -9.76 3.73 -7.32
C ASP A 60 -9.57 2.64 -8.40
N ARG A 61 -9.14 1.44 -8.00
CA ARG A 61 -8.81 0.31 -8.90
C ARG A 61 -9.82 -0.82 -8.83
N GLU A 62 -10.72 -0.80 -7.88
CA GLU A 62 -12.03 -1.45 -7.95
C GLU A 62 -12.82 -0.71 -9.02
N ASP A 63 -12.42 -0.93 -10.28
CA ASP A 63 -13.19 -0.48 -11.42
C ASP A 63 -14.61 -1.04 -11.28
N ALA A 64 -15.55 -0.11 -11.31
CA ALA A 64 -16.98 -0.30 -11.18
C ALA A 64 -17.46 -1.42 -12.12
N ALA A 65 -18.02 -2.49 -11.53
CA ALA A 65 -18.85 -3.43 -12.27
C ALA A 65 -20.12 -2.75 -12.78
#